data_AF-A0A7J8X2V6-F1
#
_entry.id   AF-A0A7J8X2V6-F1
#
_cell.length_a   1.000
_cell.length_b   1.000
_cell.length_c   1.000
_cell.angle_alpha   90.00
_cell.angle_beta   90.00
_cell.angle_gamma   90.00
#
_symmetry.space_group_name_H-M   'P 1'
#
loop_
_entity.id
_entity.type
_entity.pdbx_description
1 polymer ?
#
loop_
_entity_poly.entity_id
_entity_poly.type
_entity_poly.pdbx_seq_one_letter_code
_entity_poly.pdbx_strand_id
1 'polypeptide(L)'
;MEVSVIRSCSQATNPKTELGFSDSRFSFGKFNEKLFSRKPNSVSFESPLRRGKSGLRITAQAAQSDRLPKSKSSTKSKTLNRIRLFAGLPLDVVSGGTVNQFRAISAGLKALKLLGLEGVELPIWWGVVEHESMGKYNWSGYLTIAEMVRKAGLKLNVTLCFHASSQPKIPLPEWVLDIGKTKSNIFFKDRAGKPYRGCLSLAVDELAVLNGKTPMEVYQNFCESFKSAFSAFIGSTITGITMGLGPDGELRYPSHRGFAKSDTVPGAGEFQCYDKNMLHLLKQHAEACGKPKWGLGGPHNAPAY
;
A
#
# COMPACT_ATOMS: atom_id res chain seq x y z
N MET A 1 45.77 -35.68 -27.17
CA MET A 1 46.20 -35.76 -28.57
C MET A 1 45.03 -35.38 -29.43
N GLU A 2 45.12 -34.17 -29.99
CA GLU A 2 44.98 -33.90 -31.41
C GLU A 2 43.82 -34.48 -32.25
N VAL A 3 43.06 -33.51 -32.77
CA VAL A 3 42.84 -33.24 -34.21
C VAL A 3 41.46 -33.56 -34.79
N SER A 4 40.80 -32.44 -35.05
CA SER A 4 39.72 -32.14 -35.97
C SER A 4 39.90 -32.70 -37.38
N VAL A 5 38.80 -32.98 -38.09
CA VAL A 5 38.77 -32.88 -39.56
C VAL A 5 37.53 -32.13 -40.02
N ILE A 6 37.81 -31.11 -40.82
CA ILE A 6 36.93 -30.16 -41.50
C ILE A 6 36.43 -30.79 -42.80
N ARG A 7 35.17 -30.57 -43.17
CA ARG A 7 34.81 -30.40 -44.59
C ARG A 7 33.65 -29.42 -44.76
N SER A 8 33.81 -28.56 -45.75
CA SER A 8 33.12 -27.29 -45.97
C SER A 8 32.13 -27.35 -47.14
N CYS A 9 31.14 -26.44 -47.07
CA CYS A 9 30.31 -25.82 -48.11
C CYS A 9 29.39 -26.67 -49.00
N SER A 10 28.08 -26.36 -48.96
CA SER A 10 27.39 -25.60 -50.03
C SER A 10 25.94 -25.24 -49.69
N GLN A 11 25.63 -23.95 -49.90
CA GLN A 11 24.34 -23.34 -50.27
C GLN A 11 23.25 -23.06 -49.23
N ALA A 12 22.80 -21.81 -49.30
CA ALA A 12 21.89 -21.10 -48.44
C ALA A 12 20.42 -21.29 -48.85
N THR A 13 19.53 -21.30 -47.86
CA THR A 13 18.21 -20.63 -47.91
C THR A 13 17.67 -20.48 -46.49
N ASN A 14 17.27 -19.26 -46.12
CA ASN A 14 16.68 -18.90 -44.84
C ASN A 14 15.33 -19.62 -44.59
N PRO A 15 15.05 -20.08 -43.37
CA PRO A 15 13.68 -20.16 -42.86
C PRO A 15 13.43 -19.06 -41.83
N LYS A 16 12.38 -18.28 -42.10
CA LYS A 16 11.76 -17.34 -41.16
C LYS A 16 11.17 -18.13 -39.99
N THR A 17 11.52 -17.75 -38.76
CA THR A 17 10.80 -18.21 -37.57
C THR A 17 9.94 -17.07 -37.05
N GLU A 18 8.63 -17.28 -37.10
CA GLU A 18 7.60 -16.44 -36.51
C GLU A 18 7.72 -16.47 -34.98
N LEU A 19 7.84 -15.29 -34.37
CA LEU A 19 7.54 -15.08 -32.95
C LEU A 19 6.30 -14.22 -32.89
N GLY A 20 5.19 -14.84 -32.52
CA GLY A 20 3.89 -14.21 -32.36
C GLY A 20 3.92 -13.16 -31.25
N PHE A 21 3.90 -11.89 -31.67
CA PHE A 21 3.46 -10.79 -30.82
C PHE A 21 1.94 -10.86 -30.70
N SER A 22 1.43 -11.11 -29.49
CA SER A 22 0.02 -10.96 -29.17
C SER A 22 -0.33 -9.48 -29.05
N ASP A 23 -0.72 -8.91 -30.18
CA ASP A 23 -1.24 -7.56 -30.33
C ASP A 23 -2.70 -7.51 -29.80
N SER A 24 -2.89 -7.05 -28.57
CA SER A 24 -4.22 -6.86 -27.98
C SER A 24 -4.77 -5.47 -28.35
N ARG A 25 -5.18 -5.32 -29.61
CA ARG A 25 -5.93 -4.14 -30.09
C ARG A 25 -7.34 -4.14 -29.51
N PHE A 26 -7.62 -3.20 -28.61
CA PHE A 26 -8.99 -2.89 -28.20
C PHE A 26 -9.72 -2.18 -29.33
N SER A 27 -10.72 -2.86 -29.89
CA SER A 27 -11.61 -2.34 -30.93
C SER A 27 -12.84 -1.73 -30.27
N PHE A 28 -13.00 -0.40 -30.31
CA PHE A 28 -14.26 0.23 -29.91
C PHE A 28 -15.29 0.12 -31.04
N GLY A 29 -16.42 -0.53 -30.73
CA GLY A 29 -17.57 -0.63 -31.62
C GLY A 29 -18.17 0.73 -31.94
N LYS A 30 -18.55 0.91 -33.21
CA LYS A 30 -19.22 2.09 -33.75
C LYS A 30 -20.48 2.41 -32.93
N PHE A 31 -20.57 3.62 -32.41
CA PHE A 31 -21.81 4.16 -31.84
C PHE A 31 -22.54 5.02 -32.87
N ASN A 32 -23.83 4.73 -33.02
CA ASN A 32 -24.73 5.32 -33.98
C ASN A 32 -25.25 6.67 -33.44
N GLU A 33 -25.11 7.73 -34.24
CA GLU A 33 -25.73 9.03 -33.96
C GLU A 33 -27.25 8.96 -34.17
N LYS A 34 -28.03 9.30 -33.13
CA LYS A 34 -29.20 10.19 -33.19
C LYS A 34 -29.96 10.23 -31.84
N LEU A 35 -30.62 11.38 -31.63
CA LEU A 35 -31.62 11.73 -30.60
C LEU A 35 -31.08 12.28 -29.25
N PHE A 36 -30.97 13.61 -29.12
CA PHE A 36 -32.04 14.51 -28.61
C PHE A 36 -31.53 15.94 -28.34
N SER A 37 -32.40 16.90 -28.65
CA SER A 37 -32.26 18.35 -28.58
C SER A 37 -32.27 18.92 -27.16
N ARG A 38 -31.53 20.02 -26.97
CA ARG A 38 -31.33 20.82 -25.74
C ARG A 38 -32.59 21.44 -25.13
N LYS A 39 -32.53 21.69 -23.81
CA LYS A 39 -32.77 23.02 -23.19
C LYS A 39 -31.68 23.34 -22.15
N PRO A 40 -31.30 24.62 -21.95
CA PRO A 40 -30.24 25.04 -21.04
C PRO A 40 -30.79 25.35 -19.64
N ASN A 41 -29.97 25.15 -18.60
CA ASN A 41 -30.19 25.52 -17.19
C ASN A 41 -30.93 24.53 -16.28
N SER A 42 -30.49 23.26 -16.25
CA SER A 42 -30.60 22.45 -15.04
C SER A 42 -29.38 21.54 -14.89
N VAL A 43 -28.66 21.63 -13.78
CA VAL A 43 -27.66 20.62 -13.39
C VAL A 43 -28.33 19.74 -12.34
N SER A 44 -28.81 18.57 -12.76
CA SER A 44 -29.25 17.49 -11.89
C SER A 44 -28.21 16.39 -11.90
N PHE A 45 -27.82 15.89 -10.72
CA PHE A 45 -27.07 14.64 -10.62
C PHE A 45 -28.04 13.49 -10.92
N GLU A 46 -27.91 12.87 -12.10
CA GLU A 46 -28.59 11.62 -12.39
C GLU A 46 -28.01 10.50 -11.51
N SER A 47 -28.88 9.86 -10.73
CA SER A 47 -28.62 8.56 -10.12
C SER A 47 -28.54 7.47 -11.20
N PRO A 48 -27.57 6.54 -11.19
CA PRO A 48 -27.52 5.50 -12.21
C PRO A 48 -28.72 4.56 -12.12
N LEU A 49 -29.54 4.52 -13.17
CA LEU A 49 -30.42 3.39 -13.45
C LEU A 49 -29.56 2.11 -13.57
N ARG A 50 -30.05 1.05 -12.93
CA ARG A 50 -29.48 -0.31 -12.91
C ARG A 50 -28.99 -0.75 -14.29
N ARG A 51 -27.68 -0.94 -14.43
CA ARG A 51 -27.05 -1.67 -15.54
C ARG A 51 -26.42 -2.96 -15.00
N GLY A 52 -26.64 -4.05 -15.73
CA GLY A 52 -26.45 -5.44 -15.29
C GLY A 52 -25.07 -5.77 -14.75
N LYS A 53 -25.05 -6.60 -13.71
CA LYS A 53 -23.86 -7.14 -13.05
C LYS A 53 -23.12 -8.10 -13.99
N SER A 54 -22.00 -7.70 -14.58
CA SER A 54 -20.95 -8.65 -14.95
C SER A 54 -20.07 -8.87 -13.71
N GLY A 55 -20.56 -9.72 -12.80
CA GLY A 55 -19.78 -10.14 -11.64
C GLY A 55 -18.66 -11.07 -12.07
N LEU A 56 -17.43 -10.77 -11.64
CA LEU A 56 -16.30 -11.69 -11.71
C LEU A 56 -16.65 -12.92 -10.85
N ARG A 57 -16.81 -14.09 -11.46
CA ARG A 57 -17.18 -15.32 -10.75
C ARG A 57 -15.92 -16.15 -10.51
N ILE A 58 -15.39 -16.10 -9.28
CA ILE A 58 -14.35 -17.02 -8.83
C ILE A 58 -15.05 -18.31 -8.37
N THR A 59 -14.95 -19.38 -9.16
CA THR A 59 -15.42 -20.71 -8.75
C THR A 59 -14.31 -21.44 -7.99
N ALA A 60 -14.48 -21.59 -6.68
CA ALA A 60 -13.74 -22.59 -5.91
C ALA A 60 -14.40 -23.96 -6.12
N GLN A 61 -13.68 -24.91 -6.69
CA GLN A 61 -14.11 -26.31 -6.72
C GLN A 61 -13.88 -26.91 -5.33
N ALA A 62 -14.96 -27.16 -4.61
CA ALA A 62 -14.93 -27.94 -3.38
C ALA A 62 -14.94 -29.43 -3.72
N ALA A 63 -13.91 -30.16 -3.29
CA ALA A 63 -13.92 -31.62 -3.28
C ALA A 63 -15.04 -32.11 -2.36
N GLN A 64 -15.90 -32.99 -2.86
CA GLN A 64 -16.93 -33.65 -2.05
C GLN A 64 -16.24 -34.66 -1.12
N SER A 65 -16.47 -34.55 0.20
CA SER A 65 -16.17 -35.63 1.13
C SER A 65 -17.43 -36.43 1.42
N ASP A 66 -17.33 -37.76 1.38
CA ASP A 66 -18.40 -38.68 1.70
C ASP A 66 -18.92 -38.51 3.13
N ARG A 67 -20.22 -38.79 3.29
CA ARG A 67 -20.96 -38.68 4.55
C ARG A 67 -20.63 -39.82 5.50
N LEU A 68 -20.20 -39.50 6.72
CA LEU A 68 -20.19 -40.40 7.88
C LEU A 68 -21.30 -40.03 8.89
N PRO A 69 -21.81 -40.98 9.69
CA PRO A 69 -23.11 -40.86 10.34
C PRO A 69 -23.11 -39.95 11.58
N LYS A 70 -24.27 -39.33 11.79
CA LYS A 70 -24.59 -38.40 12.89
C LYS A 70 -24.35 -39.04 14.26
N SER A 71 -23.53 -38.40 15.10
CA SER A 71 -23.51 -38.63 16.54
C SER A 71 -24.11 -37.43 17.29
N LYS A 72 -24.63 -37.73 18.48
CA LYS A 72 -25.66 -36.99 19.22
C LYS A 72 -25.18 -35.64 19.77
N SER A 73 -26.16 -34.76 19.90
CA SER A 73 -26.15 -33.42 20.48
C SER A 73 -25.13 -33.23 21.62
N SER A 74 -24.12 -32.41 21.37
CA SER A 74 -23.43 -31.65 22.41
C SER A 74 -23.93 -30.20 22.39
N THR A 75 -24.18 -29.70 23.58
CA THR A 75 -24.75 -28.40 23.92
C THR A 75 -24.19 -27.29 23.03
N LYS A 76 -25.05 -26.71 22.17
CA LYS A 76 -24.76 -25.45 21.48
C LYS A 76 -24.67 -24.36 22.54
N SER A 77 -23.50 -24.22 23.17
CA SER A 77 -23.11 -22.98 23.82
C SER A 77 -23.31 -21.90 22.77
N LYS A 78 -24.24 -20.98 23.03
CA LYS A 78 -24.43 -19.79 22.20
C LYS A 78 -23.05 -19.13 22.14
N THR A 79 -22.39 -19.23 20.99
CA THR A 79 -21.17 -18.49 20.71
C THR A 79 -21.58 -17.02 20.73
N LEU A 80 -21.56 -16.42 21.92
CA LEU A 80 -21.58 -14.98 22.09
C LEU A 80 -20.55 -14.44 21.10
N ASN A 81 -20.96 -13.47 20.29
CA ASN A 81 -20.05 -12.69 19.45
C ASN A 81 -19.03 -12.01 20.39
N ARG A 82 -17.97 -12.74 20.74
CA ARG A 82 -16.93 -12.27 21.64
C ARG A 82 -16.12 -11.24 20.87
N ILE A 83 -16.28 -9.98 21.25
CA ILE A 83 -15.47 -8.88 20.77
C ILE A 83 -14.01 -9.18 21.12
N ARG A 84 -13.11 -9.10 20.13
CA ARG A 84 -11.68 -9.29 20.33
C ARG A 84 -11.05 -7.93 20.55
N LEU A 85 -10.44 -7.74 21.72
CA LEU A 85 -9.78 -6.49 22.09
C LEU A 85 -8.27 -6.62 21.88
N PHE A 86 -7.70 -5.63 21.19
CA PHE A 86 -6.27 -5.46 21.01
C PHE A 86 -5.84 -4.12 21.60
N ALA A 87 -4.64 -4.05 22.15
CA ALA A 87 -4.04 -2.80 22.62
C ALA A 87 -2.86 -2.38 21.74
N GLY A 88 -2.81 -1.12 21.34
CA GLY A 88 -1.68 -0.56 20.61
C GLY A 88 -0.44 -0.45 21.50
N LEU A 89 0.70 -0.93 21.00
CA LEU A 89 2.00 -0.66 21.60
C LEU A 89 2.43 0.78 21.32
N PRO A 90 3.37 1.35 22.10
CA PRO A 90 3.93 2.67 21.83
C PRO A 90 4.45 2.77 20.39
N LEU A 91 4.21 3.91 19.74
CA LEU A 91 4.62 4.10 18.33
C LEU A 91 6.14 4.04 18.14
N ASP A 92 6.91 4.45 19.15
CA ASP A 92 8.37 4.42 19.22
C ASP A 92 8.90 3.19 19.96
N VAL A 93 8.15 2.09 20.00
CA VAL A 93 8.57 0.84 20.68
C VAL A 93 9.92 0.30 20.21
N VAL A 94 10.31 0.57 18.97
CA VAL A 94 11.62 0.21 18.41
C VAL A 94 12.31 1.46 17.86
N SER A 95 13.56 1.67 18.25
CA SER A 95 14.42 2.72 17.70
C SER A 95 15.87 2.22 17.53
N GLY A 96 16.52 2.57 16.42
CA GLY A 96 17.88 2.10 16.12
C GLY A 96 18.04 0.57 16.11
N GLY A 97 16.96 -0.17 15.78
CA GLY A 97 16.95 -1.63 15.84
C GLY A 97 16.78 -2.23 17.24
N THR A 98 16.64 -1.42 18.30
CA THR A 98 16.52 -1.91 19.68
C THR A 98 15.14 -1.61 20.26
N VAL A 99 14.71 -2.42 21.24
CA VAL A 99 13.43 -2.24 21.93
C VAL A 99 13.54 -1.17 23.01
N ASN A 100 12.73 -0.13 22.89
CA ASN A 100 12.61 0.91 23.91
C ASN A 100 11.78 0.39 25.10
N GLN A 101 12.15 0.79 26.32
CA GLN A 101 11.38 0.47 27.53
C GLN A 101 11.07 -1.02 27.72
N PHE A 102 12.00 -1.91 27.34
CA PHE A 102 11.83 -3.37 27.34
C PHE A 102 11.15 -3.94 28.59
N ARG A 103 11.59 -3.52 29.78
CA ARG A 103 11.02 -3.99 31.06
C ARG A 103 9.56 -3.57 31.25
N ALA A 104 9.23 -2.32 30.91
CA ALA A 104 7.88 -1.80 31.02
C ALA A 104 6.94 -2.50 30.03
N ILE A 105 7.39 -2.73 28.79
CA ILE A 105 6.62 -3.48 27.79
C ILE A 105 6.38 -4.92 28.27
N SER A 106 7.40 -5.60 28.78
CA SER A 106 7.27 -6.96 29.30
C SER A 106 6.23 -7.05 30.43
N ALA A 107 6.27 -6.12 31.38
CA ALA A 107 5.27 -6.02 32.44
C ALA A 107 3.87 -5.71 31.90
N GLY A 108 3.76 -4.76 30.96
CA GLY A 108 2.52 -4.37 30.31
C GLY A 108 1.87 -5.55 29.57
N LEU A 109 2.62 -6.32 28.79
CA LEU A 109 2.10 -7.50 28.08
C LEU A 109 1.51 -8.54 29.04
N LYS A 110 2.16 -8.79 30.18
CA LYS A 110 1.62 -9.69 31.21
C LYS A 110 0.31 -9.15 31.80
N ALA A 111 0.26 -7.86 32.09
CA ALA A 111 -0.95 -7.21 32.60
C ALA A 111 -2.12 -7.30 31.59
N LEU A 112 -1.86 -7.00 30.31
CA LEU A 112 -2.87 -7.09 29.25
C LEU A 112 -3.40 -8.52 29.11
N LYS A 113 -2.54 -9.54 29.26
CA LYS A 113 -2.98 -10.94 29.26
C LYS A 113 -3.90 -11.25 30.43
N LEU A 114 -3.57 -10.79 31.63
CA LEU A 114 -4.41 -10.97 32.83
C LEU A 114 -5.76 -10.26 32.71
N LEU A 115 -5.81 -9.12 32.02
CA LEU A 115 -7.04 -8.39 31.71
C LEU A 115 -7.89 -9.04 30.61
N GLY A 116 -7.44 -10.15 30.03
CA GLY A 116 -8.20 -10.92 29.05
C GLY A 116 -8.19 -10.37 27.62
N LEU A 117 -7.23 -9.50 27.28
CA LEU A 117 -7.05 -9.05 25.90
C LEU A 117 -6.65 -10.22 25.00
N GLU A 118 -7.06 -10.13 23.73
CA GLU A 118 -6.72 -11.11 22.72
C GLU A 118 -5.26 -10.94 22.25
N GLY A 119 -4.82 -9.68 22.10
CA GLY A 119 -3.51 -9.38 21.56
C GLY A 119 -3.12 -7.91 21.64
N VAL A 120 -2.07 -7.57 20.90
CA VAL A 120 -1.55 -6.21 20.76
C VAL A 120 -1.34 -5.83 19.31
N GLU A 121 -1.34 -4.54 19.03
CA GLU A 121 -1.01 -3.98 17.71
C GLU A 121 0.39 -3.35 17.72
N LEU A 122 1.17 -3.66 16.70
CA LEU A 122 2.56 -3.23 16.55
C LEU A 122 2.76 -2.49 15.21
N PRO A 123 3.00 -1.17 15.22
CA PRO A 123 3.43 -0.47 14.03
C PRO A 123 4.88 -0.84 13.70
N ILE A 124 5.13 -1.20 12.44
CA ILE A 124 6.45 -1.52 11.89
C ILE A 124 6.81 -0.43 10.89
N TRP A 125 7.73 0.44 11.27
CA TRP A 125 8.10 1.62 10.50
C TRP A 125 9.15 1.33 9.44
N TRP A 126 8.83 1.66 8.19
CA TRP A 126 9.76 1.56 7.07
C TRP A 126 11.07 2.30 7.34
N GLY A 127 10.99 3.55 7.82
CA GLY A 127 12.16 4.36 8.17
C GLY A 127 12.99 3.85 9.35
N VAL A 128 12.47 2.94 10.17
CA VAL A 128 13.25 2.29 11.25
C VAL A 128 13.92 1.02 10.74
N VAL A 129 13.20 0.22 9.96
CA VAL A 129 13.68 -1.08 9.46
C VAL A 129 14.72 -0.90 8.37
N GLU A 130 14.51 0.01 7.42
CA GLU A 130 15.36 0.20 6.23
C GLU A 130 16.03 1.57 6.25
N HIS A 131 16.45 2.01 7.44
CA HIS A 131 16.90 3.38 7.73
C HIS A 131 18.04 3.88 6.83
N GLU A 132 19.15 3.12 6.75
CA GLU A 132 20.42 3.60 6.20
C GLU A 132 20.48 3.52 4.67
N SER A 133 20.08 2.39 4.10
CA SER A 133 20.19 2.16 2.65
C SER A 133 19.17 1.13 2.18
N MET A 134 18.73 1.31 0.93
CA MET A 134 17.83 0.37 0.26
C MET A 134 18.34 -1.08 0.35
N GLY A 135 17.46 -2.01 0.71
CA GLY A 135 17.71 -3.44 0.84
C GLY A 135 18.38 -3.88 2.16
N LYS A 136 18.79 -2.95 3.03
CA LYS A 136 19.38 -3.28 4.34
C LYS A 136 18.35 -3.18 5.45
N TYR A 137 17.69 -4.30 5.73
CA TYR A 137 16.64 -4.39 6.74
C TYR A 137 17.19 -4.79 8.11
N ASN A 138 16.82 -4.05 9.15
CA ASN A 138 17.08 -4.41 10.54
C ASN A 138 15.76 -4.76 11.26
N TRP A 139 15.51 -6.05 11.42
CA TRP A 139 14.31 -6.59 12.07
C TRP A 139 14.48 -6.88 13.56
N SER A 140 15.69 -6.74 14.13
CA SER A 140 16.06 -7.29 15.44
C SER A 140 15.14 -6.84 16.60
N GLY A 141 14.85 -5.54 16.71
CA GLY A 141 13.94 -4.99 17.72
C GLY A 141 12.51 -5.51 17.57
N TYR A 142 11.99 -5.57 16.34
CA TYR A 142 10.64 -6.06 16.07
C TYR A 142 10.50 -7.57 16.31
N LEU A 143 11.53 -8.36 15.97
CA LEU A 143 11.58 -9.79 16.30
C LEU A 143 11.60 -10.01 17.81
N THR A 144 12.32 -9.17 18.56
CA THR A 144 12.33 -9.21 20.02
C THR A 144 10.92 -8.95 20.59
N ILE A 145 10.19 -7.97 20.07
CA ILE A 145 8.79 -7.72 20.46
C ILE A 145 7.89 -8.91 20.14
N ALA A 146 7.98 -9.45 18.92
CA ALA A 146 7.18 -10.63 18.53
C ALA A 146 7.42 -11.81 19.47
N GLU A 147 8.66 -12.02 19.90
CA GLU A 147 9.03 -13.03 20.88
C GLU A 147 8.42 -12.76 22.26
N MET A 148 8.45 -11.51 22.73
CA MET A 148 7.83 -11.13 24.00
C MET A 148 6.32 -11.35 23.98
N VAL A 149 5.64 -10.98 22.88
CA VAL A 149 4.20 -11.17 22.70
C VAL A 149 3.85 -12.66 22.68
N ARG A 150 4.64 -13.48 21.96
CA ARG A 150 4.51 -14.94 21.93
C ARG A 150 4.62 -15.55 23.33
N LYS A 151 5.65 -15.17 24.09
CA LYS A 151 5.86 -15.64 25.47
C LYS A 151 4.76 -15.21 26.43
N ALA A 152 4.15 -14.06 26.21
CA ALA A 152 2.99 -13.59 26.98
C ALA A 152 1.69 -14.33 26.62
N GLY A 153 1.68 -15.16 25.57
CA GLY A 153 0.49 -15.88 25.11
C GLY A 153 -0.58 -14.94 24.53
N LEU A 154 -0.14 -13.83 23.92
CA LEU A 154 -0.98 -12.85 23.24
C LEU A 154 -0.87 -13.01 21.72
N LYS A 155 -1.91 -12.59 20.99
CA LYS A 155 -1.84 -12.42 19.53
C LYS A 155 -1.17 -11.10 19.15
N LEU A 156 -0.68 -11.04 17.92
CA LEU A 156 -0.02 -9.86 17.36
C LEU A 156 -0.70 -9.47 16.05
N ASN A 157 -1.17 -8.23 15.97
CA ASN A 157 -1.48 -7.59 14.70
C ASN A 157 -0.35 -6.62 14.38
N VAL A 158 0.16 -6.67 13.15
CA VAL A 158 1.22 -5.76 12.70
C VAL A 158 0.67 -4.77 11.69
N THR A 159 1.16 -3.54 11.73
CA THR A 159 0.86 -2.52 10.71
C THR A 159 2.16 -2.15 10.00
N LEU A 160 2.26 -2.36 8.70
CA LEU A 160 3.43 -1.97 7.91
C LEU A 160 3.31 -0.50 7.52
N CYS A 161 4.12 0.36 8.13
CA CYS A 161 4.04 1.82 7.98
C CYS A 161 5.05 2.34 6.95
N PHE A 162 4.59 2.56 5.71
CA PHE A 162 5.36 3.21 4.63
C PHE A 162 5.27 4.76 4.66
N HIS A 163 4.90 5.31 5.80
CA HIS A 163 4.78 6.75 6.06
C HIS A 163 5.64 7.15 7.26
N ALA A 164 5.96 8.43 7.35
CA ALA A 164 6.59 9.05 8.50
C ALA A 164 5.55 9.46 9.54
N SER A 165 5.97 9.55 10.80
CA SER A 165 5.22 10.19 11.87
C SER A 165 5.95 11.44 12.38
N SER A 166 5.20 12.49 12.67
CA SER A 166 5.73 13.69 13.32
C SER A 166 5.78 13.56 14.84
N GLN A 167 4.93 12.71 15.42
CA GLN A 167 4.79 12.53 16.87
C GLN A 167 4.45 11.05 17.17
N PRO A 168 5.43 10.24 17.62
CA PRO A 168 6.86 10.56 17.76
C PRO A 168 7.52 10.80 16.39
N LYS A 169 8.68 11.48 16.39
CA LYS A 169 9.40 11.81 15.14
C LYS A 169 10.05 10.58 14.54
N ILE A 170 9.37 9.95 13.59
CA ILE A 170 9.82 8.76 12.87
C ILE A 170 9.83 9.12 11.38
N PRO A 171 10.99 9.42 10.77
CA PRO A 171 11.05 9.83 9.37
C PRO A 171 10.85 8.64 8.42
N LEU A 172 10.69 8.93 7.12
CA LEU A 172 10.98 7.95 6.06
C LEU A 172 12.48 7.57 6.09
N PRO A 173 12.91 6.49 5.41
CA PRO A 173 14.33 6.17 5.31
C PRO A 173 15.18 7.34 4.83
N GLU A 174 16.39 7.50 5.37
CA GLU A 174 17.24 8.66 5.09
C GLU A 174 17.59 8.73 3.59
N TRP A 175 17.87 7.57 2.98
CA TRP A 175 18.13 7.49 1.54
C TRP A 175 16.96 7.94 0.66
N VAL A 176 15.71 7.78 1.10
CA VAL A 176 14.52 8.30 0.40
C VAL A 176 14.46 9.82 0.53
N LEU A 177 14.72 10.34 1.72
CA LEU A 177 14.74 11.77 1.99
C LEU A 177 15.84 12.47 1.17
N ASP A 178 17.01 11.87 1.03
CA ASP A 178 18.11 12.39 0.22
C ASP A 178 17.76 12.45 -1.27
N ILE A 179 17.11 11.40 -1.80
CA ILE A 179 16.56 11.43 -3.16
C ILE A 179 15.53 12.55 -3.28
N GLY A 180 14.68 12.75 -2.28
CA GLY A 180 13.67 13.82 -2.28
C GLY A 180 14.25 15.24 -2.19
N LYS A 181 15.46 15.41 -1.61
CA LYS A 181 16.21 16.68 -1.61
C LYS A 181 16.75 16.99 -3.01
N THR A 182 17.27 16.00 -3.73
CA THR A 182 17.82 16.17 -5.09
C THR A 182 16.73 16.17 -6.19
N LYS A 183 15.71 15.32 -6.05
CA LYS A 183 14.60 15.12 -6.99
C LYS A 183 13.28 15.44 -6.30
N SER A 184 12.85 16.70 -6.40
CA SER A 184 11.68 17.23 -5.66
C SER A 184 10.30 16.71 -6.10
N ASN A 185 10.22 15.73 -7.00
CA ASN A 185 8.97 15.25 -7.60
C ASN A 185 8.47 13.90 -7.06
N ILE A 186 9.07 13.35 -5.99
CA ILE A 186 8.63 12.07 -5.40
C ILE A 186 7.53 12.22 -4.34
N PHE A 187 7.28 13.43 -3.88
CA PHE A 187 6.33 13.75 -2.82
C PHE A 187 5.10 14.46 -3.37
N PHE A 188 3.97 14.27 -2.68
CA PHE A 188 2.77 15.08 -2.91
C PHE A 188 3.09 16.57 -2.77
N LYS A 189 2.39 17.40 -3.54
CA LYS A 189 2.49 18.87 -3.44
C LYS A 189 1.12 19.50 -3.38
N ASP A 190 0.98 20.50 -2.52
CA ASP A 190 -0.17 21.39 -2.51
C ASP A 190 -0.08 22.44 -3.62
N ARG A 191 -1.08 23.30 -3.71
CA ARG A 191 -1.16 24.33 -4.75
C ARG A 191 0.01 25.31 -4.71
N ALA A 192 0.53 25.61 -3.51
CA ALA A 192 1.71 26.45 -3.31
C ALA A 192 3.02 25.74 -3.68
N GLY A 193 2.97 24.47 -4.11
CA GLY A 193 4.13 23.66 -4.46
C GLY A 193 4.88 23.12 -3.25
N LYS A 194 4.34 23.26 -2.04
CA LYS A 194 4.99 22.79 -0.81
C LYS A 194 4.91 21.26 -0.76
N PRO A 195 6.05 20.54 -0.67
CA PRO A 195 6.01 19.09 -0.61
C PRO A 195 5.47 18.59 0.74
N TYR A 196 4.76 17.46 0.72
CA TYR A 196 4.46 16.66 1.90
C TYR A 196 5.45 15.50 1.98
N ARG A 197 6.40 15.59 2.91
CA ARG A 197 7.50 14.61 3.05
C ARG A 197 7.15 13.40 3.93
N GLY A 198 5.86 13.21 4.24
CA GLY A 198 5.40 12.13 5.11
C GLY A 198 5.24 10.79 4.41
N CYS A 199 5.07 10.75 3.10
CA CYS A 199 5.02 9.53 2.30
C CYS A 199 5.25 9.88 0.82
N LEU A 200 5.52 8.87 -0.02
CA LEU A 200 5.66 9.06 -1.46
C LEU A 200 4.31 9.40 -2.12
N SER A 201 4.35 10.15 -3.22
CA SER A 201 3.16 10.41 -4.05
C SER A 201 2.73 9.14 -4.77
N LEU A 202 1.43 8.85 -4.79
CA LEU A 202 0.87 7.71 -5.54
C LEU A 202 1.21 7.76 -7.04
N ALA A 203 1.48 8.95 -7.59
CA ALA A 203 1.84 9.10 -8.99
C ALA A 203 3.26 8.61 -9.33
N VAL A 204 4.06 8.24 -8.33
CA VAL A 204 5.38 7.65 -8.56
C VAL A 204 5.42 6.15 -8.36
N ASP A 205 4.30 5.49 -8.00
CA ASP A 205 4.25 4.06 -7.67
C ASP A 205 4.91 3.16 -8.72
N GLU A 206 4.71 3.48 -10.00
CA GLU A 206 5.24 2.73 -11.16
C GLU A 206 6.45 3.42 -11.84
N LEU A 207 6.99 4.49 -11.24
CA LEU A 207 8.10 5.24 -11.81
C LEU A 207 9.41 4.89 -11.10
N ALA A 208 10.47 4.63 -11.86
CA ALA A 208 11.79 4.26 -11.35
C ALA A 208 12.56 5.45 -10.70
N VAL A 209 11.94 6.10 -9.72
CA VAL A 209 12.45 7.33 -9.09
C VAL A 209 13.42 7.07 -7.93
N LEU A 210 13.45 5.84 -7.41
CA LEU A 210 14.29 5.45 -6.28
C LEU A 210 15.56 4.74 -6.79
N ASN A 211 16.48 5.51 -7.38
CA ASN A 211 17.76 4.99 -7.93
C ASN A 211 17.60 3.79 -8.88
N GLY A 212 16.63 3.87 -9.80
CA GLY A 212 16.35 2.80 -10.77
C GLY A 212 15.29 1.79 -10.32
N LYS A 213 14.75 1.94 -9.11
CA LYS A 213 13.62 1.16 -8.60
C LYS A 213 12.34 1.96 -8.48
N THR A 214 11.20 1.30 -8.65
CA THR A 214 9.89 1.86 -8.35
C THR A 214 9.58 1.75 -6.85
N PRO A 215 8.75 2.64 -6.28
CA PRO A 215 8.21 2.48 -4.94
C PRO A 215 7.54 1.12 -4.74
N MET A 216 6.78 0.63 -5.73
CA MET A 216 6.12 -0.68 -5.64
C MET A 216 7.12 -1.84 -5.52
N GLU A 217 8.23 -1.81 -6.26
CA GLU A 217 9.30 -2.81 -6.10
C GLU A 217 9.93 -2.74 -4.69
N VAL A 218 10.15 -1.54 -4.16
CA VAL A 218 10.70 -1.35 -2.81
C VAL A 218 9.74 -1.87 -1.74
N TYR A 219 8.45 -1.53 -1.83
CA TYR A 219 7.42 -2.02 -0.91
C TYR A 219 7.26 -3.54 -0.99
N GLN A 220 7.33 -4.13 -2.18
CA GLN A 220 7.32 -5.57 -2.37
C GLN A 220 8.52 -6.23 -1.68
N ASN A 221 9.75 -5.75 -1.94
CA ASN A 221 10.96 -6.30 -1.32
C ASN A 221 10.92 -6.19 0.22
N PHE A 222 10.39 -5.09 0.74
CA PHE A 222 10.15 -4.92 2.18
C PHE A 222 9.20 -5.99 2.73
N CYS A 223 8.08 -6.24 2.04
CA CYS A 223 7.10 -7.26 2.44
C CYS A 223 7.66 -8.68 2.34
N GLU A 224 8.46 -8.99 1.32
CA GLU A 224 9.14 -10.27 1.17
C GLU A 224 10.15 -10.50 2.30
N SER A 225 10.94 -9.48 2.63
CA SER A 225 11.86 -9.47 3.75
C SER A 225 11.15 -9.67 5.10
N PHE A 226 10.04 -8.95 5.33
CA PHE A 226 9.17 -9.12 6.49
C PHE A 226 8.65 -10.56 6.59
N LYS A 227 8.09 -11.10 5.50
CA LYS A 227 7.56 -12.46 5.46
C LYS A 227 8.64 -13.49 5.82
N SER A 228 9.85 -13.33 5.29
CA SER A 228 10.99 -14.19 5.58
C SER A 228 11.38 -14.13 7.06
N ALA A 229 11.62 -12.91 7.57
CA ALA A 229 12.06 -12.67 8.94
C ALA A 229 11.02 -13.13 9.99
N PHE A 230 9.72 -12.96 9.71
CA PHE A 230 8.65 -13.29 10.64
C PHE A 230 7.96 -14.63 10.35
N SER A 231 8.52 -15.46 9.49
CA SER A 231 7.95 -16.75 9.07
C SER A 231 7.54 -17.65 10.24
N ALA A 232 8.33 -17.69 11.32
CA ALA A 232 8.00 -18.48 12.52
C ALA A 232 6.81 -17.95 13.35
N PHE A 233 6.43 -16.69 13.15
CA PHE A 233 5.34 -16.03 13.88
C PHE A 233 4.04 -15.94 13.06
N ILE A 234 4.11 -15.95 11.73
CA ILE A 234 2.95 -15.83 10.85
C ILE A 234 2.02 -17.04 11.00
N GLY A 235 0.73 -16.78 11.24
CA GLY A 235 -0.29 -17.81 11.44
C GLY A 235 -0.32 -18.39 12.85
N SER A 236 0.70 -18.12 13.67
CA SER A 236 0.77 -18.53 15.08
C SER A 236 0.51 -17.33 16.00
N THR A 237 1.53 -16.48 16.18
CA THR A 237 1.48 -15.26 16.98
C THR A 237 0.90 -14.11 16.18
N ILE A 238 1.39 -13.91 14.95
CA ILE A 238 0.87 -12.88 14.04
C ILE A 238 -0.41 -13.40 13.39
N THR A 239 -1.51 -12.72 13.68
CA THR A 239 -2.85 -13.08 13.20
C THR A 239 -3.49 -12.04 12.30
N GLY A 240 -2.89 -10.85 12.21
CA GLY A 240 -3.36 -9.75 11.38
C GLY A 240 -2.20 -8.92 10.83
N ILE A 241 -2.35 -8.49 9.59
CA ILE A 241 -1.41 -7.58 8.91
C ILE A 241 -2.25 -6.47 8.29
N THR A 242 -1.93 -5.23 8.64
CA THR A 242 -2.50 -4.02 8.04
C THR A 242 -1.41 -3.31 7.24
N MET A 243 -1.77 -2.79 6.07
CA MET A 243 -0.86 -2.09 5.18
C MET A 243 -1.14 -0.60 5.23
N GLY A 244 -0.12 0.20 5.51
CA GLY A 244 -0.20 1.65 5.39
C GLY A 244 -0.17 2.06 3.91
N LEU A 245 -1.18 2.80 3.46
CA LEU A 245 -1.35 3.14 2.03
C LEU A 245 -1.18 4.63 1.71
N GLY A 246 -0.70 5.41 2.67
CA GLY A 246 -0.59 6.85 2.52
C GLY A 246 -0.27 7.56 3.83
N PRO A 247 -0.56 8.87 3.91
CA PRO A 247 -0.34 9.71 5.09
C PRO A 247 -0.98 9.09 6.33
N ASP A 248 -0.21 9.02 7.43
CA ASP A 248 -0.64 8.43 8.70
C ASP A 248 -1.15 6.98 8.57
N GLY A 249 -0.77 6.27 7.50
CA GLY A 249 -1.15 4.89 7.20
C GLY A 249 -2.47 4.75 6.44
N GLU A 250 -3.19 5.84 6.19
CA GLU A 250 -4.51 5.81 5.58
C GLU A 250 -4.45 5.95 4.05
N LEU A 251 -5.40 5.32 3.36
CA LEU A 251 -5.58 5.48 1.91
C LEU A 251 -6.26 6.82 1.60
N ARG A 252 -5.47 7.90 1.64
CA ARG A 252 -5.93 9.26 1.36
C ARG A 252 -4.81 10.17 0.87
N TYR A 253 -5.19 11.36 0.43
CA TYR A 253 -4.24 12.46 0.23
C TYR A 253 -3.89 13.13 1.57
N PRO A 254 -2.72 13.79 1.68
CA PRO A 254 -2.35 14.59 2.85
C PRO A 254 -3.05 15.96 2.85
N SER A 255 -4.38 15.97 2.70
CA SER A 255 -5.19 17.16 2.46
C SER A 255 -5.31 18.10 3.65
N HIS A 256 -4.95 17.64 4.84
CA HIS A 256 -4.89 18.44 6.05
C HIS A 256 -3.46 18.42 6.57
N ARG A 257 -2.88 19.61 6.79
CA ARG A 257 -1.53 19.73 7.34
C ARG A 257 -1.59 20.19 8.79
N GLY A 258 -1.07 19.37 9.70
CA GLY A 258 -0.72 19.78 11.05
C GLY A 258 -1.91 20.13 11.94
N PHE A 259 -2.54 19.12 12.55
CA PHE A 259 -3.54 19.33 13.62
C PHE A 259 -2.94 19.54 15.01
N ALA A 260 -1.62 19.39 15.18
CA ALA A 260 -1.08 19.14 16.51
C ALA A 260 -1.08 20.35 17.47
N LYS A 261 -1.35 21.59 17.01
CA LYS A 261 -1.17 22.81 17.86
C LYS A 261 -2.09 24.00 17.56
N SER A 262 -3.16 23.84 16.78
CA SER A 262 -4.04 24.99 16.47
C SER A 262 -5.44 24.71 16.97
N ASP A 263 -5.97 25.55 17.86
CA ASP A 263 -7.37 25.55 18.33
C ASP A 263 -8.38 25.91 17.22
N THR A 264 -7.92 25.96 15.96
CA THR A 264 -8.75 26.25 14.79
C THR A 264 -9.48 25.01 14.33
N VAL A 265 -10.78 25.17 14.10
CA VAL A 265 -11.61 24.20 13.38
C VAL A 265 -10.92 23.80 12.06
N PRO A 266 -10.81 22.49 11.74
CA PRO A 266 -10.26 22.06 10.47
C PRO A 266 -11.00 22.74 9.31
N GLY A 267 -10.29 23.45 8.45
CA GLY A 267 -10.84 23.88 7.17
C GLY A 267 -11.11 22.69 6.26
N ALA A 268 -11.59 22.96 5.03
CA ALA A 268 -11.93 21.91 4.07
C ALA A 268 -10.70 21.12 3.55
N GLY A 269 -9.48 21.58 3.86
CA GLY A 269 -8.24 21.03 3.37
C GLY A 269 -7.92 21.47 1.94
N GLU A 270 -6.78 21.00 1.43
CA GLU A 270 -6.31 21.31 0.07
C GLU A 270 -6.08 20.06 -0.78
N PHE A 271 -6.27 20.21 -2.09
CA PHE A 271 -5.83 19.23 -3.07
C PHE A 271 -4.30 19.07 -3.05
N GLN A 272 -3.82 17.83 -2.99
CA GLN A 272 -2.38 17.50 -2.94
C GLN A 272 -1.86 16.92 -4.26
N CYS A 273 -2.41 17.37 -5.38
CA CYS A 273 -2.20 16.79 -6.70
C CYS A 273 -1.35 17.68 -7.63
N TYR A 274 -0.50 18.54 -7.07
CA TYR A 274 0.30 19.51 -7.83
C TYR A 274 1.74 19.06 -8.07
N ASP A 275 2.08 17.82 -7.72
CA ASP A 275 3.37 17.26 -8.13
C ASP A 275 3.40 17.04 -9.65
N LYS A 276 4.61 17.06 -10.22
CA LYS A 276 4.82 17.01 -11.67
C LYS A 276 4.19 15.77 -12.30
N ASN A 277 4.21 14.63 -11.60
CA ASN A 277 3.73 13.37 -12.12
C ASN A 277 2.19 13.34 -12.11
N MET A 278 1.54 13.81 -11.04
CA MET A 278 0.08 13.96 -11.01
C MET A 278 -0.45 14.93 -12.06
N LEU A 279 0.21 16.07 -12.25
CA LEU A 279 -0.17 17.03 -13.29
C LEU A 279 0.01 16.44 -14.70
N HIS A 280 1.05 15.63 -14.91
CA HIS A 280 1.24 14.91 -16.17
C HIS A 280 0.11 13.91 -16.44
N LEU A 281 -0.27 13.11 -15.44
CA LEU A 281 -1.39 12.17 -15.54
C LEU A 281 -2.71 12.89 -15.82
N LEU A 282 -2.96 14.01 -15.14
CA LEU A 282 -4.14 14.85 -15.37
C LEU A 282 -4.18 15.37 -16.82
N LYS A 283 -3.04 15.83 -17.35
CA LYS A 283 -2.94 16.33 -18.72
C LYS A 283 -3.25 15.23 -19.75
N GLN A 284 -2.64 14.07 -19.60
CA GLN A 284 -2.89 12.92 -20.48
C GLN A 284 -4.37 12.52 -20.46
N HIS A 285 -4.99 12.47 -19.29
CA HIS A 285 -6.40 12.13 -19.15
C HIS A 285 -7.33 13.19 -19.77
N ALA A 286 -7.01 14.47 -19.60
CA ALA A 286 -7.77 15.58 -20.18
C ALA A 286 -7.73 15.56 -21.72
N GLU A 287 -6.57 15.25 -22.31
CA GLU A 287 -6.41 15.06 -23.75
C GLU A 287 -7.23 13.86 -24.26
N ALA A 288 -7.13 12.71 -23.60
CA ALA A 288 -7.89 11.50 -23.95
C ALA A 288 -9.41 11.69 -23.87
N CYS A 289 -9.88 12.54 -22.95
CA CYS A 289 -11.31 12.86 -22.80
C CYS A 289 -11.81 13.97 -23.75
N GLY A 290 -10.98 14.44 -24.68
CA GLY A 290 -11.34 15.52 -25.61
C GLY A 290 -11.51 16.90 -24.95
N LYS A 291 -10.94 17.08 -23.76
CA LYS A 291 -11.02 18.32 -22.96
C LYS A 291 -9.63 18.79 -22.54
N PRO A 292 -8.69 19.07 -23.48
CA PRO A 292 -7.30 19.37 -23.16
C PRO A 292 -7.14 20.58 -22.22
N LYS A 293 -8.07 21.55 -22.25
CA LYS A 293 -8.07 22.71 -21.35
C LYS A 293 -8.19 22.33 -19.86
N TRP A 294 -8.72 21.16 -19.53
CA TRP A 294 -8.80 20.67 -18.14
C TRP A 294 -7.45 20.19 -17.61
N GLY A 295 -6.50 19.88 -18.50
CA GLY A 295 -5.17 19.37 -18.16
C GLY A 295 -4.10 20.43 -17.93
N LEU A 296 -4.48 21.72 -17.95
CA LEU A 296 -3.53 22.83 -17.83
C LEU A 296 -3.02 23.04 -16.39
N GLY A 297 -3.69 22.46 -15.40
CA GLY A 297 -3.30 22.54 -13.99
C GLY A 297 -4.38 21.99 -13.05
N GLY A 298 -4.04 21.85 -11.76
CA GLY A 298 -5.00 21.49 -10.73
C GLY A 298 -6.03 22.61 -10.43
N PRO A 299 -7.02 22.35 -9.55
CA PRO A 299 -8.06 23.31 -9.20
C PRO A 299 -7.53 24.67 -8.68
N HIS A 300 -7.71 25.75 -9.44
CA HIS A 300 -7.14 27.07 -9.14
C HIS A 300 -8.10 28.02 -8.40
N ASN A 301 -9.33 27.61 -8.16
CA ASN A 301 -10.36 28.38 -7.44
C ASN A 301 -10.84 27.69 -6.15
N ALA A 302 -10.16 26.62 -5.73
CA ALA A 302 -10.39 26.01 -4.43
C ALA A 302 -9.77 26.88 -3.31
N PRO A 303 -10.39 26.93 -2.12
CA PRO A 303 -9.80 27.54 -0.94
C PRO A 303 -8.46 26.90 -0.55
N ALA A 304 -7.67 27.63 0.23
CA ALA A 304 -6.54 27.08 0.97
C ALA A 304 -6.99 26.33 2.23
N TYR A 305 -6.05 25.73 2.98
CA TYR A 305 -6.31 24.98 4.22
C TYR A 305 -7.21 25.71 5.22
#